data_AF-A0A6A7L408-F1
#
_entry.id   AF-A0A6A7L408-F1
#
_cell.length_a   1.000
_cell.length_b   1.000
_cell.length_c   1.000
_cell.angle_alpha   90.00
_cell.angle_beta   90.00
_cell.angle_gamma   90.00
#
_symmetry.space_group_name_H-M   'P 1'
#
loop_
_entity.id
_entity.type
_entity.pdbx_description
1 polymer ?
#
loop_
_entity_poly.entity_id
_entity_poly.type
_entity_poly.pdbx_seq_one_letter_code
_entity_poly.pdbx_strand_id
1 'polypeptide(L)'
;MSWMTERWRRIRSIGRRHEMESGLDEEIRFHIDQQIEKNLRAGMSLDEARRQASVKFGGMERVKESTRDEFRSALVEDSVRDFRYGIRALRRAPGFTIISSLMLALGIGATTAVFSVVNGVLVKPLPYPRPEELVSLGHTAQDVRNAGGDMSMSAAQLFTYRDENRSFQQMGVWSAGTESATGGTEPEEIQSLYVSYGTLRALGEQPLMGRSKQPWTSSPDLKVGIGIARTHHEVDERALALDPFAGPA
;
A
#
# COMPACT_ATOMS: atom_id res chain seq x y z
N MET A 1 -42.05 -8.46 -8.46
CA MET A 1 -41.00 -8.49 -9.49
C MET A 1 -40.91 -7.22 -10.37
N SER A 2 -41.82 -6.23 -10.29
CA SER A 2 -41.74 -5.03 -11.15
C SER A 2 -40.75 -3.94 -10.68
N TRP A 3 -40.32 -3.93 -9.41
CA TRP A 3 -39.35 -2.92 -8.94
C TRP A 3 -37.98 -3.07 -9.63
N MET A 4 -37.57 -4.31 -9.94
CA MET A 4 -36.27 -4.60 -10.53
C MET A 4 -36.19 -4.10 -11.97
N THR A 5 -37.29 -4.17 -12.73
CA THR A 5 -37.38 -3.65 -14.10
C THR A 5 -37.39 -2.12 -14.14
N GLU A 6 -37.99 -1.45 -13.15
CA GLU A 6 -37.95 0.01 -13.01
C GLU A 6 -36.53 0.52 -12.74
N ARG A 7 -35.80 -0.11 -11.80
CA ARG A 7 -34.42 0.26 -11.47
C ARG A 7 -33.45 -0.06 -12.61
N TRP A 8 -33.66 -1.16 -13.35
CA TRP A 8 -32.86 -1.49 -14.53
C TRP A 8 -33.05 -0.51 -15.69
N ARG A 9 -34.26 0.03 -15.90
CA ARG A 9 -34.50 1.08 -16.91
C ARG A 9 -33.79 2.40 -16.57
N ARG A 10 -33.70 2.76 -15.28
CA ARG A 10 -32.98 3.96 -14.81
C ARG A 10 -31.46 3.78 -14.79
N ILE A 11 -30.94 2.59 -14.52
CA ILE A 11 -29.50 2.33 -14.68
C ILE A 11 -29.13 2.35 -16.17
N ARG A 12 -30.01 1.85 -17.05
CA ARG A 12 -29.84 1.94 -18.50
C ARG A 12 -29.95 3.38 -19.04
N SER A 13 -30.62 4.31 -18.33
CA SER A 13 -30.66 5.72 -18.75
C SER A 13 -29.33 6.44 -18.54
N ILE A 14 -28.43 5.93 -17.69
CA ILE A 14 -27.06 6.44 -17.58
C ILE A 14 -26.27 6.10 -18.87
N GLY A 15 -26.52 4.93 -19.47
CA GLY A 15 -25.94 4.52 -20.76
C GLY A 15 -26.53 5.22 -21.99
N ARG A 16 -27.81 5.61 -21.96
CA ARG A 16 -28.48 6.37 -23.04
C ARG A 16 -27.93 7.78 -23.23
N ARG A 17 -27.16 8.31 -22.29
CA ARG A 17 -26.56 9.65 -22.38
C ARG A 17 -25.66 9.79 -23.61
N HIS A 18 -24.81 8.81 -23.86
CA HIS A 18 -23.90 8.88 -25.00
C HIS A 18 -24.66 8.79 -26.33
N GLU A 19 -25.69 7.92 -26.40
CA GLU A 19 -26.56 7.78 -27.58
C GLU A 19 -27.43 9.02 -27.84
N MET A 20 -27.94 9.67 -26.79
CA MET A 20 -28.74 10.90 -26.92
C MET A 20 -27.87 12.12 -27.23
N GLU A 21 -26.70 12.27 -26.59
CA GLU A 21 -25.73 13.34 -26.91
C GLU A 21 -25.22 13.18 -28.35
N SER A 22 -24.91 11.95 -28.80
CA SER A 22 -24.49 11.69 -30.18
C SER A 22 -25.62 11.93 -31.18
N GLY A 23 -26.86 11.54 -30.85
CA GLY A 23 -28.01 11.79 -31.71
C GLY A 23 -28.31 13.28 -31.89
N LEU A 24 -28.18 14.07 -30.82
CA LEU A 24 -28.38 15.52 -30.88
C LEU A 24 -27.32 16.21 -31.77
N ASP A 25 -26.05 15.77 -31.67
CA ASP A 25 -24.96 16.28 -32.52
C ASP A 25 -25.16 15.94 -34.00
N GLU A 26 -25.65 14.74 -34.27
CA GLU A 26 -25.94 14.27 -35.62
C GLU A 26 -27.12 15.03 -36.24
N GLU A 27 -28.17 15.29 -35.45
CA GLU A 27 -29.33 16.07 -35.87
C GLU A 27 -29.00 17.56 -36.09
N ILE A 28 -28.13 18.14 -35.26
CA ILE A 28 -27.62 19.50 -35.46
C ILE A 28 -26.83 19.61 -36.78
N ARG A 29 -25.93 18.67 -37.07
CA ARG A 29 -25.18 18.65 -38.34
C ARG A 29 -26.10 18.52 -39.54
N PHE A 30 -27.07 17.60 -39.47
CA PHE A 30 -28.06 17.42 -40.53
C PHE A 30 -28.78 18.71 -40.88
N HIS A 31 -29.19 19.50 -39.88
CA HIS A 31 -29.86 20.76 -40.13
C HIS A 31 -28.94 21.87 -40.66
N ILE A 32 -27.68 21.91 -40.24
CA ILE A 32 -26.68 22.85 -40.80
C ILE A 32 -26.51 22.58 -42.29
N ASP A 33 -26.31 21.32 -42.67
CA ASP A 33 -26.12 20.92 -44.08
C ASP A 33 -27.35 21.26 -44.92
N GLN A 34 -28.55 21.00 -44.39
CA GLN A 34 -29.80 21.34 -45.07
C GLN A 34 -29.97 22.86 -45.28
N GLN A 35 -29.53 23.70 -44.34
CA GLN A 35 -29.60 25.16 -44.51
C GLN A 35 -28.58 25.69 -45.50
N ILE A 36 -27.37 25.11 -45.53
CA ILE A 36 -26.37 25.45 -46.55
C ILE A 36 -26.93 25.14 -47.94
N GLU A 37 -27.54 23.96 -48.12
CA GLU A 37 -28.13 23.56 -49.40
C GLU A 37 -29.29 24.48 -49.83
N LYS A 38 -30.17 24.85 -48.91
CA LYS A 38 -31.25 25.82 -49.18
C LYS A 38 -30.70 27.18 -49.62
N ASN A 39 -29.68 27.69 -48.94
CA ASN A 39 -29.06 28.97 -49.26
C ASN A 39 -28.34 28.95 -50.62
N LEU A 40 -27.69 27.83 -50.96
CA LEU A 40 -27.12 27.61 -52.29
C LEU A 40 -28.21 27.61 -53.38
N ARG A 41 -29.33 26.91 -53.15
CA ARG A 41 -30.48 26.90 -54.08
C ARG A 41 -31.14 28.27 -54.23
N ALA A 42 -31.05 29.12 -53.20
CA ALA A 42 -31.49 30.50 -53.24
C ALA A 42 -30.50 31.44 -53.97
N GLY A 43 -29.38 30.93 -54.49
CA GLY A 43 -28.42 31.67 -55.30
C GLY A 43 -27.25 32.30 -54.52
N MET A 44 -27.07 31.96 -53.23
CA MET A 44 -25.90 32.43 -52.47
C MET A 44 -24.63 31.68 -52.87
N SER A 45 -23.48 32.35 -52.72
CA SER A 45 -22.18 31.69 -52.78
C SER A 45 -21.99 30.75 -51.58
N LEU A 46 -21.16 29.71 -51.75
CA LEU A 46 -20.90 28.71 -50.72
C LEU A 46 -20.41 29.33 -49.39
N ASP A 47 -19.53 30.32 -49.47
CA ASP A 47 -18.96 30.97 -48.29
C ASP A 47 -20.01 31.80 -47.53
N GLU A 48 -20.94 32.43 -48.25
CA GLU A 48 -22.02 33.20 -47.65
C GLU A 48 -23.11 32.28 -47.07
N ALA A 49 -23.45 31.20 -47.78
CA ALA A 49 -24.38 30.17 -47.32
C ALA A 49 -23.91 29.50 -46.01
N ARG A 50 -22.61 29.20 -45.92
CA ARG A 50 -21.96 28.67 -44.71
C ARG A 50 -22.00 29.68 -43.56
N ARG A 51 -21.63 30.93 -43.80
CA ARG A 51 -21.66 31.98 -42.77
C ARG A 51 -23.08 32.18 -42.22
N GLN A 52 -24.08 32.26 -43.09
CA GLN A 52 -25.49 32.36 -42.72
C GLN A 52 -25.96 31.16 -41.88
N ALA A 53 -25.61 29.93 -42.29
CA ALA A 53 -25.95 28.72 -41.53
C ALA A 53 -25.30 28.72 -40.14
N SER A 54 -24.00 29.05 -40.05
CA SER A 54 -23.28 29.12 -38.77
C SER A 54 -23.84 30.18 -37.83
N VAL A 55 -24.22 31.36 -38.31
CA VAL A 55 -24.83 32.41 -37.48
C VAL A 55 -26.20 31.98 -36.95
N LYS A 56 -27.00 31.31 -37.79
CA LYS A 56 -28.32 30.80 -37.40
C LYS A 56 -28.23 29.65 -36.39
N PHE A 57 -27.20 28.82 -36.49
CA PHE A 57 -26.95 27.68 -35.59
C PHE A 57 -26.11 28.00 -34.36
N GLY A 58 -25.37 29.12 -34.33
CA GLY A 58 -24.59 29.55 -33.16
C GLY A 58 -25.44 29.80 -31.91
N GLY A 59 -26.75 30.07 -32.06
CA GLY A 59 -27.70 30.12 -30.95
C GLY A 59 -28.11 28.73 -30.41
N MET A 60 -28.01 27.68 -31.23
CA MET A 60 -28.41 26.32 -30.88
C MET A 60 -27.45 25.66 -29.88
N GLU A 61 -26.16 26.02 -29.89
CA GLU A 61 -25.22 25.55 -28.86
C GLU A 61 -25.60 26.01 -27.45
N ARG A 62 -26.18 27.21 -27.33
CA ARG A 62 -26.69 27.72 -26.06
C ARG A 62 -27.90 26.92 -25.56
N VAL A 63 -28.75 26.45 -26.49
CA VAL A 63 -29.89 25.57 -26.18
C VAL A 63 -29.39 24.19 -25.75
N LYS A 64 -28.38 23.66 -26.45
CA LYS A 64 -27.73 22.38 -26.10
C LYS A 64 -27.10 22.42 -24.71
N GLU A 65 -26.43 23.52 -24.37
CA GLU A 65 -25.84 23.74 -23.05
C GLU A 65 -26.91 23.87 -21.95
N SER A 66 -28.00 24.62 -22.20
CA SER A 66 -29.14 24.73 -21.28
C SER A 66 -29.79 23.37 -21.00
N THR A 67 -30.02 22.57 -22.03
CA THR A 67 -30.58 21.21 -21.89
C THR A 67 -29.63 20.32 -21.10
N ARG A 68 -28.31 20.44 -21.31
CA ARG A 68 -27.28 19.67 -20.59
C ARG A 68 -27.24 20.01 -19.10
N ASP A 69 -27.41 21.28 -18.75
CA ASP A 69 -27.44 21.73 -17.36
C ASP A 69 -28.73 21.31 -16.62
N GLU A 70 -29.88 21.34 -17.29
CA GLU A 70 -31.12 20.77 -16.74
C GLU A 70 -30.97 19.28 -16.41
N PHE A 71 -30.35 18.51 -17.31
CA PHE A 71 -30.07 17.09 -17.06
C PHE A 71 -29.11 16.89 -15.87
N ARG A 72 -28.07 17.71 -15.73
CA ARG A 72 -27.15 17.64 -14.57
C ARG A 72 -27.87 17.98 -13.26
N SER A 73 -28.71 19.00 -13.24
CA SER A 73 -29.50 19.37 -12.06
C SER A 73 -30.44 18.23 -11.67
N ALA A 74 -31.15 17.65 -12.64
CA ALA A 74 -32.06 16.54 -12.41
C ALA A 74 -31.36 15.32 -11.80
N LEU A 75 -30.15 14.98 -12.26
CA LEU A 75 -29.37 13.86 -11.70
C LEU A 75 -28.96 14.09 -10.25
N VAL A 76 -28.55 15.31 -9.91
CA VAL A 76 -28.18 15.68 -8.54
C VAL A 76 -29.41 15.65 -7.64
N GLU A 77 -30.52 16.23 -8.08
CA GLU A 77 -31.78 16.24 -7.34
C GLU A 77 -32.34 14.82 -7.12
N ASP A 78 -32.30 13.97 -8.14
CA ASP A 78 -32.72 12.58 -8.04
C ASP A 78 -31.80 11.79 -7.11
N SER A 79 -30.48 11.99 -7.19
CA SER A 79 -29.51 11.34 -6.30
C SER A 79 -29.72 11.73 -4.84
N VAL A 80 -29.94 13.02 -4.57
CA VAL A 80 -30.23 13.52 -3.22
C VAL A 80 -31.56 12.97 -2.70
N ARG A 81 -32.58 12.88 -3.56
CA ARG A 81 -33.88 12.31 -3.22
C ARG A 81 -33.77 10.83 -2.88
N ASP A 82 -33.06 10.05 -3.70
CA ASP A 82 -32.82 8.63 -3.50
C ASP A 82 -31.99 8.38 -2.24
N PHE A 83 -30.96 9.19 -1.98
CA PHE A 83 -30.16 9.11 -0.75
C PHE A 83 -31.01 9.38 0.50
N ARG A 84 -31.82 10.44 0.47
CA ARG A 84 -32.74 10.78 1.58
C ARG A 84 -33.78 9.68 1.80
N TYR A 85 -34.29 9.09 0.73
CA TYR A 85 -35.19 7.95 0.80
C TYR A 85 -34.50 6.72 1.39
N GLY A 86 -33.27 6.43 0.98
CA GLY A 86 -32.44 5.34 1.52
C GLY A 86 -32.21 5.47 3.02
N ILE A 87 -31.83 6.67 3.51
CA ILE A 87 -31.69 6.94 4.94
C ILE A 87 -33.00 6.71 5.69
N ARG A 88 -34.14 7.16 5.13
CA ARG A 88 -35.44 6.96 5.75
C ARG A 88 -35.82 5.48 5.80
N ALA A 89 -35.47 4.70 4.78
CA ALA A 89 -35.68 3.25 4.76
C ALA A 89 -34.83 2.54 5.82
N LEU A 90 -33.55 2.89 5.95
CA LEU A 90 -32.64 2.37 6.98
C LEU A 90 -33.17 2.66 8.39
N ARG A 91 -33.65 3.88 8.64
CA ARG A 91 -34.26 4.26 9.93
C ARG A 91 -35.56 3.51 10.25
N ARG A 92 -36.29 3.04 9.23
CA ARG A 92 -37.52 2.24 9.42
C ARG A 92 -37.25 0.78 9.72
N ALA A 93 -36.06 0.27 9.40
CA ALA A 93 -35.65 -1.11 9.65
C ALA A 93 -34.33 -1.15 10.47
N PRO A 94 -34.36 -0.69 11.73
CA PRO A 94 -33.15 -0.52 12.54
C PRO A 94 -32.43 -1.85 12.81
N GLY A 95 -33.14 -2.95 13.06
CA GLY A 95 -32.53 -4.26 13.32
C GLY A 95 -31.70 -4.78 12.14
N PHE A 96 -32.27 -4.78 10.93
CA PHE A 96 -31.55 -5.17 9.71
C PHE A 96 -30.37 -4.24 9.42
N THR A 97 -30.55 -2.93 9.62
CA THR A 97 -29.50 -1.94 9.42
C THR A 97 -28.31 -2.16 10.35
N ILE A 98 -28.56 -2.42 11.63
CA ILE A 98 -27.51 -2.68 12.63
C ILE A 98 -26.72 -3.93 12.25
N ILE A 99 -27.40 -5.04 11.97
CA ILE A 99 -26.75 -6.31 11.62
C ILE A 99 -25.91 -6.15 10.35
N SER A 100 -26.48 -5.54 9.30
CA SER A 100 -25.78 -5.31 8.05
C SER A 100 -24.56 -4.39 8.23
N SER A 101 -24.68 -3.35 9.06
CA SER A 101 -23.58 -2.43 9.36
C SER A 101 -22.47 -3.11 10.14
N LEU A 102 -22.80 -3.98 11.10
CA LEU A 102 -21.82 -4.76 11.86
C LEU A 102 -21.07 -5.74 10.97
N MET A 103 -21.77 -6.47 10.08
CA MET A 103 -21.11 -7.36 9.11
C MET A 103 -20.17 -6.60 8.18
N LEU A 104 -20.61 -5.45 7.67
CA LEU A 104 -19.80 -4.61 6.80
C LEU A 104 -18.57 -4.06 7.54
N ALA A 105 -18.75 -3.56 8.75
CA ALA A 105 -17.67 -3.06 9.60
C ALA A 105 -16.66 -4.17 9.92
N LEU A 106 -17.14 -5.39 10.22
CA LEU A 106 -16.28 -6.54 10.49
C LEU A 106 -15.48 -6.95 9.25
N GLY A 107 -16.12 -7.02 8.07
CA GLY A 107 -15.43 -7.38 6.82
C GLY A 107 -14.34 -6.36 6.44
N ILE A 108 -14.64 -5.06 6.55
CA ILE A 108 -13.67 -3.99 6.30
C ILE A 108 -12.56 -4.02 7.35
N GLY A 109 -12.92 -4.14 8.63
CA GLY A 109 -11.99 -4.17 9.75
C GLY A 109 -11.03 -5.36 9.68
N ALA A 110 -11.53 -6.56 9.39
CA ALA A 110 -10.71 -7.75 9.23
C ALA A 110 -9.72 -7.61 8.08
N THR A 111 -10.18 -7.16 6.91
CA THR A 111 -9.30 -6.94 5.73
C THR A 111 -8.22 -5.89 6.03
N THR A 112 -8.60 -4.80 6.70
CA THR A 112 -7.69 -3.72 7.09
C THR A 112 -6.69 -4.18 8.16
N ALA A 113 -7.12 -4.99 9.12
CA ALA A 113 -6.25 -5.52 10.17
C ALA A 113 -5.19 -6.46 9.60
N VAL A 114 -5.59 -7.39 8.73
CA VAL A 114 -4.66 -8.28 8.03
C VAL A 114 -3.64 -7.45 7.23
N PHE A 115 -4.09 -6.48 6.45
CA PHE A 115 -3.20 -5.63 5.67
C PHE A 115 -2.29 -4.76 6.55
N SER A 116 -2.78 -4.26 7.69
CA SER A 116 -1.99 -3.49 8.66
C SER A 116 -0.88 -4.34 9.27
N VAL A 117 -1.16 -5.58 9.65
CA VAL A 117 -0.16 -6.52 10.19
C VAL A 117 0.85 -6.88 9.10
N VAL A 118 0.39 -7.25 7.91
CA VAL A 118 1.29 -7.53 6.78
C VAL A 118 2.16 -6.32 6.46
N ASN A 119 1.60 -5.12 6.45
CA ASN A 119 2.37 -3.92 6.16
C ASN A 119 3.38 -3.60 7.29
N GLY A 120 2.97 -3.74 8.54
CA GLY A 120 3.81 -3.47 9.71
C GLY A 120 4.93 -4.49 9.93
N VAL A 121 4.70 -5.75 9.55
CA VAL A 121 5.65 -6.87 9.76
C VAL A 121 6.46 -7.16 8.49
N LEU A 122 5.84 -7.12 7.31
CA LEU A 122 6.42 -7.59 6.05
C LEU A 122 6.86 -6.48 5.10
N VAL A 123 6.22 -5.30 5.14
CA VAL A 123 6.40 -4.25 4.12
C VAL A 123 7.07 -2.98 4.64
N LYS A 124 7.18 -2.79 5.96
CA LYS A 124 8.03 -1.72 6.50
C LYS A 124 9.47 -2.04 6.09
N PRO A 125 10.10 -1.25 5.20
CA PRO A 125 11.46 -1.53 4.77
C PRO A 125 12.33 -1.55 6.02
N LEU A 126 13.18 -2.57 6.16
CA LEU A 126 14.12 -2.59 7.26
C LEU A 126 14.89 -1.27 7.23
N PRO A 127 15.07 -0.59 8.37
CA PRO A 127 15.68 0.75 8.44
C PRO A 127 17.20 0.68 8.23
N TYR A 128 17.67 -0.11 7.28
CA TYR A 128 19.06 -0.28 6.91
C TYR A 128 19.29 0.22 5.49
N PRO A 129 20.51 0.64 5.13
CA PRO A 129 20.84 0.99 3.75
C PRO A 129 20.68 -0.23 2.84
N ARG A 130 19.96 -0.08 1.73
CA ARG A 130 19.71 -1.13 0.71
C ARG A 130 19.07 -2.40 1.29
N PRO A 131 17.88 -2.31 1.92
CA PRO A 131 17.22 -3.47 2.52
C PRO A 131 16.89 -4.58 1.50
N GLU A 132 16.75 -4.23 0.22
CA GLU A 132 16.53 -5.14 -0.91
C GLU A 132 17.73 -6.05 -1.22
N GLU A 133 18.93 -5.70 -0.76
CA GLU A 133 20.15 -6.51 -0.94
C GLU A 133 20.40 -7.47 0.23
N LEU A 134 19.61 -7.37 1.31
CA LEU A 134 19.75 -8.22 2.49
C LEU A 134 18.98 -9.53 2.32
N VAL A 135 19.69 -10.65 2.54
CA VAL A 135 19.10 -11.98 2.51
C VAL A 135 19.47 -12.78 3.76
N SER A 136 18.54 -13.60 4.24
CA SER A 136 18.79 -14.56 5.32
C SER A 136 19.06 -15.94 4.73
N LEU A 137 20.11 -16.61 5.20
CA LEU A 137 20.44 -17.97 4.81
C LEU A 137 19.88 -18.95 5.86
N GLY A 138 18.94 -19.80 5.44
CA GLY A 138 18.39 -20.88 6.26
C GLY A 138 18.70 -22.25 5.68
N HIS A 139 18.93 -23.24 6.54
CA HIS A 139 19.15 -24.63 6.14
C HIS A 139 17.86 -25.43 6.30
N THR A 140 17.45 -26.14 5.24
CA THR A 140 16.31 -27.05 5.26
C THR A 140 16.77 -28.48 4.99
N ALA A 141 16.29 -29.44 5.79
CA ALA A 141 16.44 -30.88 5.52
C ALA A 141 15.06 -31.46 5.17
N GLN A 142 15.01 -32.32 4.15
CA GLN A 142 13.75 -32.90 3.66
C GLN A 142 12.95 -33.62 4.75
N ASP A 143 13.62 -34.25 5.72
CA ASP A 143 13.01 -35.02 6.80
C ASP A 143 12.60 -34.18 8.04
N VAL A 144 13.08 -32.92 8.11
CA VAL A 144 12.83 -31.99 9.23
C VAL A 144 11.80 -30.91 8.85
N ARG A 145 11.32 -30.90 7.60
CA ARG A 145 10.29 -29.96 7.11
C ARG A 145 9.01 -29.96 7.96
N ASN A 146 8.68 -31.08 8.60
CA ASN A 146 7.49 -31.21 9.45
C ASN A 146 7.69 -30.73 10.89
N ALA A 147 8.92 -30.36 11.30
CA ALA A 147 9.25 -29.92 12.65
C ALA A 147 9.30 -28.39 12.81
N GLY A 148 9.05 -27.61 11.73
CA GLY A 148 8.95 -26.15 11.79
C GLY A 148 10.21 -25.40 12.25
N GLY A 149 11.37 -26.07 12.31
CA GLY A 149 12.62 -25.49 12.78
C GLY A 149 13.58 -25.21 11.64
N ASP A 150 14.01 -23.95 11.50
CA ASP A 150 15.26 -23.63 10.84
C ASP A 150 16.38 -24.42 11.50
N MET A 151 17.14 -25.21 10.73
CA MET A 151 18.32 -25.86 11.29
C MET A 151 19.37 -24.80 11.56
N SER A 152 19.82 -24.72 12.81
CA SER A 152 20.88 -23.79 13.18
C SER A 152 22.18 -24.15 12.45
N MET A 153 22.76 -23.15 11.77
CA MET A 153 24.04 -23.29 11.10
C MET A 153 25.16 -23.51 12.12
N SER A 154 26.03 -24.50 11.87
CA SER A 154 27.25 -24.71 12.64
C SER A 154 28.32 -23.66 12.32
N ALA A 155 29.22 -23.39 13.27
CA ALA A 155 30.34 -22.47 13.05
C ALA A 155 31.24 -22.88 11.87
N ALA A 156 31.42 -24.19 11.63
CA ALA A 156 32.21 -24.70 10.50
C ALA A 156 31.60 -24.30 9.15
N GLN A 157 30.26 -24.38 9.03
CA GLN A 157 29.56 -24.00 7.79
C GLN A 157 29.71 -22.50 7.49
N LEU A 158 29.77 -21.64 8.51
CA LEU A 158 30.03 -20.21 8.30
C LEU A 158 31.39 -19.97 7.63
N PHE A 159 32.44 -20.69 8.07
CA PHE A 159 33.77 -20.57 7.44
C PHE A 159 33.75 -21.05 6.00
N THR A 160 33.15 -22.21 5.72
CA THR A 160 32.99 -22.71 4.36
C THR A 160 32.25 -21.72 3.46
N TYR A 161 31.13 -21.17 3.94
CA TYR A 161 30.39 -20.18 3.17
C TYR A 161 31.18 -18.92 2.94
N ARG A 162 31.94 -18.45 3.92
CA ARG A 162 32.79 -17.28 3.74
C ARG A 162 33.89 -17.52 2.70
N ASP A 163 34.55 -18.66 2.77
CA ASP A 163 35.71 -18.98 1.93
C ASP A 163 35.31 -19.28 0.47
N GLU A 164 34.14 -19.89 0.28
CA GLU A 164 33.62 -20.24 -1.05
C GLU A 164 32.63 -19.23 -1.63
N ASN A 165 32.25 -18.19 -0.87
CA ASN A 165 31.28 -17.20 -1.32
C ASN A 165 31.80 -16.35 -2.50
N ARG A 166 30.98 -16.27 -3.54
CA ARG A 166 31.22 -15.42 -4.72
C ARG A 166 30.09 -14.43 -5.01
N SER A 167 28.99 -14.53 -4.28
CA SER A 167 27.73 -13.85 -4.60
C SER A 167 27.41 -12.70 -3.64
N PHE A 168 27.84 -12.81 -2.37
CA PHE A 168 27.51 -11.83 -1.33
C PHE A 168 28.69 -10.91 -1.04
N GLN A 169 28.44 -9.60 -0.92
CA GLN A 169 29.49 -8.62 -0.59
C GLN A 169 29.98 -8.72 0.86
N GLN A 170 29.06 -9.03 1.78
CA GLN A 170 29.32 -9.20 3.20
C GLN A 170 28.53 -10.42 3.70
N MET A 171 29.09 -11.13 4.67
CA MET A 171 28.45 -12.26 5.32
C MET A 171 28.66 -12.17 6.82
N GLY A 172 27.62 -12.46 7.58
CA GLY A 172 27.67 -12.43 9.03
C GLY A 172 26.69 -13.39 9.65
N VAL A 173 26.92 -13.69 10.93
CA VAL A 173 26.04 -14.49 11.77
C VAL A 173 25.49 -13.62 12.90
N TRP A 174 24.28 -13.93 13.33
CA TRP A 174 23.69 -13.37 14.53
C TRP A 174 23.00 -14.46 15.34
N SER A 175 22.85 -14.21 16.64
CA SER A 175 22.14 -15.09 17.57
C SER A 175 21.49 -14.26 18.66
N ALA A 176 20.22 -14.51 18.94
CA ALA A 176 19.54 -13.90 20.08
C ALA A 176 19.89 -14.67 21.36
N GLY A 177 20.12 -13.94 22.43
CA GLY A 177 20.37 -14.48 23.76
C GLY A 177 19.82 -13.56 24.83
N THR A 178 20.04 -13.95 26.07
CA THR A 178 19.67 -13.14 27.22
C THR A 178 20.84 -13.10 28.18
N GLU A 179 21.16 -11.90 28.67
CA GLU A 179 22.28 -11.66 29.56
C GLU A 179 21.79 -11.02 30.86
N SER A 180 22.48 -11.29 31.95
CA SER A 180 22.20 -10.62 33.23
C SER A 180 23.08 -9.38 33.34
N ALA A 181 22.46 -8.19 33.32
CA ALA A 181 23.15 -6.93 33.55
C ALA A 181 23.37 -6.72 35.05
N THR A 182 24.63 -6.74 35.49
CA THR A 182 25.03 -6.50 36.87
C THR A 182 25.73 -5.15 36.99
N GLY A 183 24.96 -4.13 37.37
CA GLY A 183 25.46 -2.76 37.58
C GLY A 183 24.60 -1.89 38.49
N GLY A 184 23.41 -2.37 38.88
CA GLY A 184 22.52 -1.76 39.88
C GLY A 184 22.45 -2.59 41.16
N THR A 185 21.43 -2.33 41.99
CA THR A 185 21.20 -3.05 43.26
C THR A 185 20.70 -4.48 43.08
N GLU A 186 20.09 -4.80 41.94
CA GLU A 186 19.62 -6.14 41.59
C GLU A 186 20.03 -6.48 40.13
N PRO A 187 20.37 -7.75 39.81
CA PRO A 187 20.61 -8.18 38.43
C PRO A 187 19.33 -8.06 37.59
N GLU A 188 19.41 -7.41 36.44
CA GLU A 188 18.31 -7.31 35.48
C GLU A 188 18.60 -8.21 34.27
N GLU A 189 17.60 -8.97 33.85
CA GLU A 189 17.68 -9.82 32.66
C GLU A 189 17.44 -8.97 31.40
N ILE A 190 18.45 -8.85 30.53
CA ILE A 190 18.40 -8.05 29.31
C ILE A 190 18.49 -8.90 28.05
N GLN A 191 17.59 -8.63 27.10
CA GLN A 191 17.66 -9.25 25.78
C GLN A 191 18.89 -8.75 25.03
N SER A 192 19.67 -9.68 24.52
CA SER A 192 20.94 -9.39 23.85
C SER A 192 20.97 -10.02 22.47
N LEU A 193 21.57 -9.30 21.52
CA LEU A 193 21.82 -9.79 20.18
C LEU A 193 23.31 -9.92 19.98
N TYR A 194 23.78 -11.15 19.79
CA TYR A 194 25.14 -11.44 19.41
C TYR A 194 25.28 -11.32 17.91
N VAL A 195 26.11 -10.41 17.45
CA VAL A 195 26.36 -10.23 16.02
C VAL A 195 27.84 -10.34 15.70
N SER A 196 28.13 -10.93 14.55
CA SER A 196 29.45 -10.84 13.94
C SER A 196 29.65 -9.45 13.33
N TYR A 197 30.91 -9.05 13.19
CA TYR A 197 31.25 -7.78 12.53
C TYR A 197 30.82 -7.73 11.05
N GLY A 198 30.76 -8.89 10.37
CA GLY A 198 30.23 -9.00 9.02
C GLY A 198 28.74 -8.67 8.93
N THR A 199 27.98 -8.95 9.99
CA THR A 199 26.56 -8.57 10.11
C THR A 199 26.43 -7.06 10.19
N LEU A 200 27.21 -6.39 11.03
CA LEU A 200 27.20 -4.92 11.16
C LEU A 200 27.55 -4.24 9.83
N ARG A 201 28.58 -4.73 9.12
CA ARG A 201 28.93 -4.21 7.79
C ARG A 201 27.85 -4.43 6.76
N ALA A 202 27.18 -5.58 6.77
CA ALA A 202 26.06 -5.84 5.86
C ALA A 202 24.91 -4.87 6.12
N LEU A 203 24.63 -4.54 7.39
CA LEU A 203 23.62 -3.58 7.79
C LEU A 203 24.06 -2.10 7.66
N GLY A 204 25.32 -1.84 7.29
CA GLY A 204 25.87 -0.48 7.18
C GLY A 204 26.08 0.23 8.52
N GLU A 205 26.00 -0.49 9.63
CA GLU A 205 26.08 0.06 10.99
C GLU A 205 27.51 0.04 11.53
N GLN A 206 27.83 1.03 12.37
CA GLN A 206 29.12 1.08 13.08
C GLN A 206 28.89 0.96 14.60
N PRO A 207 29.69 0.16 15.31
CA PRO A 207 29.57 0.06 16.76
C PRO A 207 29.88 1.44 17.40
N LEU A 208 28.96 1.94 18.23
CA LEU A 208 29.09 3.22 18.94
C LEU A 208 30.23 3.20 19.97
N MET A 209 30.52 2.02 20.54
CA MET A 209 31.63 1.79 21.47
C MET A 209 32.34 0.48 21.11
N GLY A 210 33.67 0.47 21.29
CA GLY A 210 34.55 -0.63 20.89
C GLY A 210 35.37 -0.32 19.63
N ARG A 211 36.54 -0.95 19.49
CA ARG A 211 37.44 -0.69 18.34
C ARG A 211 36.93 -1.42 17.10
N SER A 212 36.48 -0.66 16.09
CA SER A 212 36.08 -1.15 14.76
C SER A 212 37.24 -1.60 13.84
N LYS A 213 38.47 -1.69 14.38
CA LYS A 213 39.72 -1.74 13.58
C LYS A 213 40.62 -2.95 13.84
N GLN A 214 40.08 -4.14 14.14
CA GLN A 214 40.91 -5.35 14.12
C GLN A 214 40.77 -6.12 12.80
N PRO A 215 41.90 -6.39 12.10
CA PRO A 215 41.95 -7.39 11.04
C PRO A 215 41.49 -8.74 11.59
N TRP A 216 40.92 -9.57 10.73
CA TRP A 216 40.21 -10.82 10.99
C TRP A 216 40.98 -11.94 11.73
N THR A 217 42.10 -11.65 12.40
CA THR A 217 43.00 -12.65 12.97
C THR A 217 42.27 -13.47 14.05
N SER A 218 41.81 -14.65 13.60
CA SER A 218 41.83 -15.95 14.27
C SER A 218 41.32 -16.06 15.72
N SER A 219 40.48 -15.15 16.19
CA SER A 219 39.70 -15.35 17.41
C SER A 219 38.22 -15.56 17.05
N PRO A 220 37.64 -16.73 17.36
CA PRO A 220 36.18 -16.98 17.29
C PRO A 220 35.36 -16.05 18.20
N ASP A 221 36.04 -15.21 18.99
CA ASP A 221 35.55 -14.71 20.26
C ASP A 221 35.02 -13.27 20.21
N LEU A 222 35.09 -12.57 19.06
CA LEU A 222 34.49 -11.24 18.98
C LEU A 222 32.97 -11.33 18.73
N LYS A 223 32.28 -11.82 19.74
CA LYS A 223 30.85 -11.59 19.94
C LYS A 223 30.67 -10.11 20.25
N VAL A 224 30.20 -9.32 19.29
CA VAL A 224 29.66 -8.00 19.64
C VAL A 224 28.28 -8.27 20.23
N GLY A 225 28.20 -8.32 21.56
CA GLY A 225 26.93 -8.31 22.26
C GLY A 225 26.34 -6.91 22.15
N ILE A 226 25.28 -6.76 21.37
CA ILE A 226 24.44 -5.57 21.41
C ILE A 226 23.36 -5.88 22.44
N GLY A 227 23.54 -5.39 23.66
CA GLY A 227 22.45 -5.36 24.64
C GLY A 227 21.39 -4.38 24.16
N ILE A 228 20.19 -4.89 23.85
CA ILE A 228 19.02 -4.02 23.63
C ILE A 228 18.31 -3.96 24.97
N ALA A 229 18.73 -3.03 25.82
CA ALA A 229 18.06 -2.77 27.09
C ALA A 229 16.69 -2.14 26.80
N ARG A 230 15.65 -2.97 26.80
CA ARG A 230 14.26 -2.48 26.79
C ARG A 230 13.84 -2.27 28.25
N THR A 231 14.41 -1.26 28.92
CA THR A 231 13.92 -0.89 30.25
C THR A 231 12.50 -0.38 30.11
N HIS A 232 11.63 -0.76 31.04
CA HIS A 232 10.17 -0.60 30.99
C HIS A 232 9.67 0.87 30.94
N HIS A 233 10.57 1.86 30.80
CA HIS A 233 10.20 3.28 30.80
C HIS A 233 10.99 4.21 29.86
N GLU A 234 12.02 3.78 29.14
CA GLU A 234 12.70 4.62 28.15
C GLU A 234 13.57 3.75 27.23
N VAL A 235 13.44 3.93 25.91
CA VAL A 235 14.37 3.34 24.94
C VAL A 235 15.65 4.18 24.99
N ASP A 236 16.57 3.84 25.89
CA ASP A 236 17.89 4.46 25.93
C ASP A 236 18.82 3.68 24.98
N GLU A 237 19.33 4.35 23.93
CA GLU A 237 20.18 3.77 22.86
C GLU A 237 21.59 3.37 23.34
N ARG A 238 21.74 3.07 24.63
CA ARG A 238 23.01 2.67 25.22
C ARG A 238 23.32 1.23 24.85
N ALA A 239 24.00 1.07 23.72
CA ALA A 239 24.73 -0.13 23.35
C ALA A 239 25.80 -0.43 24.43
N LEU A 240 25.38 -1.12 25.50
CA LEU A 240 26.28 -1.70 26.49
C LEU A 240 26.99 -2.88 25.83
N ALA A 241 28.24 -2.64 25.43
CA ALA A 241 29.16 -3.72 25.10
C ALA A 241 29.42 -4.50 26.40
N LEU A 242 28.70 -5.60 26.59
CA LEU A 242 29.05 -6.58 27.60
C LEU A 242 30.36 -7.23 27.17
N ASP A 243 31.38 -7.15 28.02
CA ASP A 243 32.63 -7.86 27.83
C ASP A 243 32.36 -9.36 28.00
N PRO A 244 32.47 -10.20 26.95
CA PRO A 244 32.23 -11.63 27.06
C PRO A 244 33.29 -12.34 27.93
N PHE A 245 34.32 -11.63 28.43
CA PHE A 245 35.37 -12.17 29.29
C PHE A 245 35.26 -11.81 30.78
N ALA A 246 34.19 -11.14 31.22
CA ALA A 246 33.94 -10.95 32.65
C ALA A 246 33.42 -12.25 33.29
N GLY A 247 34.33 -13.20 33.53
CA GLY A 247 34.05 -14.38 34.37
C GLY A 247 33.77 -13.97 35.82
N PRO A 248 33.04 -14.81 36.59
CA PRO A 248 32.79 -14.55 38.00
C PRO A 248 34.11 -14.59 38.77
N ALA A 249 34.36 -13.55 39.58
CA ALA A 249 35.40 -13.55 40.61
C ALA A 249 35.01 -14.47 41.78
#